data_AF-A0A820T3V4-F1
#
_entry.id   AF-A0A820T3V4-F1
#
_cell.length_a   1.000
_cell.length_b   1.000
_cell.length_c   1.000
_cell.angle_alpha   90.00
_cell.angle_beta   90.00
_cell.angle_gamma   90.00
#
_symmetry.space_group_name_H-M   'P 1'
#
loop_
_entity.id
_entity.type
_entity.pdbx_description
1 polymer ?
#
loop_
_entity_poly.entity_id
_entity_poly.type
_entity_poly.pdbx_seq_one_letter_code
_entity_poly.pdbx_strand_id
1 'polypeptide(L)'
;IVPHTIRGFLSRYSTVLPTGEAFSQCVACSPTVRKAFEDEGFTFLLKVFNDLDYLENLTGLRAMQLATDLSEIIELSDDEEI
;
A
#
# COMPACT_ATOMS: atom_id res chain seq x y z
N ILE A 1 23.15 -16.06 4.40
CA ILE A 1 21.79 -15.47 4.30
C ILE A 1 21.96 -13.96 4.31
N VAL A 2 21.37 -13.25 3.34
CA VAL A 2 21.33 -11.78 3.31
C VAL A 2 19.88 -11.37 3.57
N PRO A 3 19.56 -10.68 4.67
CA PRO A 3 18.17 -10.40 5.04
C PRO A 3 17.55 -9.30 4.17
N HIS A 4 16.29 -9.47 3.78
CA HIS A 4 15.49 -8.47 3.06
C HIS A 4 15.19 -7.24 3.94
N THR A 5 14.87 -7.45 5.22
CA THR A 5 14.63 -6.38 6.19
C THR A 5 15.07 -6.81 7.58
N ILE A 6 15.56 -5.88 8.39
CA ILE A 6 15.96 -6.09 9.78
C ILE A 6 15.08 -5.21 10.66
N ARG A 7 14.31 -5.80 11.58
CA ARG A 7 13.52 -5.05 12.58
C ARG A 7 14.01 -5.39 13.98
N GLY A 8 14.51 -4.40 14.70
CA GLY A 8 15.00 -4.52 16.07
C GLY A 8 14.02 -3.97 17.09
N PHE A 9 13.90 -4.64 18.23
CA PHE A 9 13.06 -4.24 19.36
C PHE A 9 13.92 -4.02 20.60
N LEU A 10 14.08 -2.76 21.01
CA LEU A 10 14.97 -2.39 22.12
C LEU A 10 14.49 -2.92 23.48
N SER A 11 13.18 -2.82 23.77
CA SER A 11 12.61 -3.26 25.06
C SER A 11 12.81 -4.75 25.36
N ARG A 12 13.02 -5.56 24.31
CA ARG A 12 13.22 -7.01 24.40
C ARG A 12 14.61 -7.45 23.95
N TYR A 13 15.46 -6.51 23.54
CA TYR A 13 16.76 -6.77 22.93
C TYR A 13 16.72 -7.88 21.86
N SER A 14 15.70 -7.85 21.01
CA SER A 14 15.46 -8.90 20.00
C SER A 14 15.46 -8.32 18.58
N THR A 15 15.74 -9.18 17.60
CA THR A 15 15.71 -8.84 16.17
C THR A 15 14.92 -9.89 15.41
N VAL A 16 14.09 -9.46 14.48
CA VAL A 16 13.40 -10.32 13.51
C VAL A 16 13.84 -9.94 12.11
N LEU A 17 13.82 -10.91 11.20
CA LEU A 17 14.25 -10.75 9.80
C LEU A 17 13.09 -11.01 8.84
N PRO A 18 12.09 -10.11 8.75
CA PRO A 18 10.95 -10.33 7.89
C PRO A 18 11.34 -10.25 6.42
N THR A 19 10.65 -11.03 5.61
CA THR A 19 10.69 -10.92 4.14
C THR A 19 9.27 -10.63 3.67
N GLY A 20 9.13 -9.69 2.74
CA GLY A 20 7.85 -9.34 2.13
C GLY A 20 7.91 -9.61 0.63
N GLU A 21 6.76 -9.99 0.07
CA GLU A 21 6.59 -10.14 -1.37
C GLU A 21 6.32 -8.78 -2.03
N ALA A 22 6.60 -8.68 -3.34
CA ALA A 22 6.26 -7.49 -4.09
C ALA A 22 4.74 -7.30 -4.14
N PHE A 23 4.28 -6.11 -3.74
CA PHE A 23 2.85 -5.80 -3.66
C PHE A 23 2.35 -5.13 -4.95
N SER A 24 1.29 -5.68 -5.55
CA SER A 24 0.72 -5.21 -6.81
C SER A 24 0.23 -3.77 -6.78
N GLN A 25 -0.38 -3.32 -5.66
CA GLN A 25 -0.87 -1.94 -5.52
C GLN A 25 0.15 -1.00 -4.84
N CYS A 26 1.44 -1.37 -4.78
CA CYS A 26 2.46 -0.51 -4.18
C CYS A 26 2.58 0.83 -4.91
N VAL A 27 2.43 1.94 -4.17
CA VAL A 27 2.53 3.32 -4.68
C VAL A 27 3.94 3.72 -5.13
N ALA A 28 4.96 2.90 -4.88
CA ALA A 28 6.35 3.18 -5.24
C ALA A 28 6.88 2.26 -6.34
N CYS A 29 6.76 0.94 -6.19
CA CYS A 29 7.44 -0.04 -7.05
C CYS A 29 6.51 -0.87 -7.94
N SER A 30 5.19 -0.65 -7.89
CA SER A 30 4.27 -1.40 -8.73
C SER A 30 4.57 -1.21 -10.23
N PRO A 31 4.29 -2.21 -11.08
CA PRO A 31 4.46 -2.08 -12.53
C PRO A 31 3.70 -0.89 -13.10
N THR A 32 2.52 -0.57 -12.56
CA THR A 32 1.70 0.58 -12.96
C THR A 32 2.42 1.90 -12.73
N VAL A 33 3.00 2.09 -11.54
CA VAL A 33 3.75 3.32 -11.20
C VAL A 33 5.00 3.45 -12.05
N ARG A 34 5.76 2.36 -12.21
CA ARG A 34 6.96 2.35 -13.04
C ARG A 34 6.64 2.73 -14.49
N LYS A 35 5.59 2.14 -15.06
CA LYS A 35 5.16 2.44 -16.42
C LYS A 35 4.71 3.90 -16.57
N ALA A 36 3.90 4.41 -15.64
CA ALA A 36 3.46 5.80 -15.67
C ALA A 36 4.64 6.79 -15.60
N PHE A 37 5.65 6.48 -14.78
CA PHE A 37 6.88 7.28 -14.73
C PHE A 37 7.72 7.16 -15.99
N GLU A 38 7.88 5.96 -16.56
CA GLU A 38 8.60 5.74 -17.82
C GLU A 38 7.94 6.46 -19.00
N ASP A 39 6.60 6.50 -19.04
CA ASP A 39 5.82 7.12 -20.13
C ASP A 39 5.72 8.66 -20.01
N GLU A 40 5.57 9.21 -18.80
CA GLU A 40 5.29 10.64 -18.58
C GLU A 40 6.44 11.44 -17.93
N GLY A 41 7.42 10.75 -17.33
CA GLY A 41 8.59 11.34 -16.69
C GLY A 41 8.25 12.41 -15.65
N PHE A 42 8.74 13.63 -15.87
CA PHE A 42 8.57 14.75 -14.94
C PHE A 42 7.11 15.21 -14.78
N THR A 43 6.29 15.08 -15.83
CA THR A 43 4.86 15.43 -15.76
C THR A 43 4.12 14.56 -14.76
N PHE A 44 4.46 13.27 -14.70
CA PHE A 44 3.94 12.36 -13.68
C PHE A 44 4.35 12.81 -12.28
N LEU A 45 5.61 13.19 -12.07
CA LEU A 45 6.07 13.68 -10.77
C LEU A 45 5.30 14.93 -10.32
N LEU A 46 5.02 15.87 -11.23
CA LEU A 46 4.20 17.04 -10.90
C LEU A 46 2.79 16.66 -10.45
N LYS A 47 2.16 15.65 -11.07
CA LYS A 47 0.85 15.15 -10.62
C LYS A 47 0.97 14.56 -9.20
N VAL A 48 1.94 13.68 -8.99
CA VAL A 48 2.20 13.02 -7.69
C VAL A 48 2.46 14.03 -6.56
N PHE A 49 3.20 15.11 -6.83
CA PHE A 49 3.53 16.08 -5.79
C PHE A 49 2.39 17.06 -5.47
N ASN A 50 1.46 17.27 -6.39
CA ASN A 50 0.35 18.22 -6.21
C ASN A 50 -0.97 17.53 -5.82
N ASP A 51 -1.05 16.20 -5.92
CA ASP A 51 -2.22 15.41 -5.54
C ASP A 51 -1.79 14.21 -4.70
N LEU A 52 -2.19 14.22 -3.42
CA LEU A 52 -1.87 13.19 -2.45
C LEU A 52 -2.54 11.84 -2.76
N ASP A 53 -3.71 11.87 -3.41
CA ASP A 53 -4.51 10.66 -3.68
C ASP A 53 -4.14 10.03 -5.03
N TYR A 54 -3.38 10.74 -5.88
CA TYR A 54 -3.10 10.33 -7.24
C TYR A 54 -2.47 8.93 -7.34
N LEU A 55 -1.45 8.65 -6.50
CA LEU A 55 -0.77 7.36 -6.52
C LEU A 55 -1.68 6.23 -6.03
N GLU A 56 -2.50 6.47 -5.01
CA GLU A 56 -3.41 5.45 -4.47
C GLU A 56 -4.52 5.09 -5.45
N ASN A 57 -5.03 6.09 -6.17
CA ASN A 57 -6.00 5.91 -7.25
C ASN A 57 -5.37 5.17 -8.43
N LEU A 58 -4.15 5.56 -8.84
CA LEU A 58 -3.43 4.93 -9.94
C LEU A 58 -3.14 3.45 -9.69
N THR A 59 -2.74 3.10 -8.46
CA THR A 59 -2.40 1.70 -8.12
C THR A 59 -3.61 0.85 -7.73
N GLY A 60 -4.79 1.45 -7.59
CA GLY A 60 -5.98 0.77 -7.08
C GLY A 60 -5.93 0.51 -5.57
N LEU A 61 -4.98 1.11 -4.85
CA LEU A 61 -4.91 1.02 -3.39
C LEU A 61 -6.14 1.66 -2.74
N ARG A 62 -6.62 2.79 -3.28
CA ARG A 62 -7.82 3.46 -2.77
C ARG A 62 -9.06 2.57 -2.84
N ALA A 63 -9.23 1.86 -3.95
CA ALA A 63 -10.34 0.93 -4.13
C ALA A 63 -10.26 -0.25 -3.16
N MET A 64 -9.05 -0.75 -2.87
CA MET A 64 -8.82 -1.81 -1.90
C MET A 64 -9.23 -1.37 -0.48
N GLN A 65 -8.81 -0.18 -0.06
CA GLN A 65 -9.19 0.37 1.25
C GLN A 65 -10.71 0.53 1.39
N LEU A 66 -11.37 1.11 0.38
CA LEU A 66 -12.83 1.27 0.37
C LEU A 66 -13.59 -0.06 0.44
N ALA A 67 -13.07 -1.09 -0.24
CA ALA A 67 -13.66 -2.43 -0.16
C ALA A 67 -13.53 -3.02 1.25
N THR A 68 -12.41 -2.79 1.93
CA THR A 68 -12.21 -3.20 3.33
C THR A 68 -13.14 -2.44 4.28
N ASP A 69 -13.23 -1.11 4.17
CA ASP A 69 -14.11 -0.29 5.01
C ASP A 69 -15.58 -0.74 4.87
N LEU A 70 -16.02 -1.03 3.65
CA LEU A 70 -17.37 -1.53 3.40
C LEU A 70 -17.61 -2.93 4.00
N SER A 71 -16.63 -3.83 3.89
CA SER A 71 -16.75 -5.15 4.51
C SER A 71 -16.87 -5.06 6.04
N GLU A 72 -16.10 -4.19 6.69
CA GLU A 72 -16.20 -3.98 8.14
C GLU A 72 -17.59 -3.46 8.55
N ILE A 73 -18.21 -2.59 7.75
CA ILE A 73 -19.58 -2.09 8.00
C ILE A 73 -20.62 -3.22 7.88
N ILE A 74 -20.50 -4.09 6.88
CA ILE A 74 -21.44 -5.20 6.65
C ILE A 74 -21.37 -6.20 7.81
N GLU A 75 -20.16 -6.55 8.25
CA GLU A 75 -19.96 -7.47 9.37
C GLU A 75 -20.59 -6.95 10.68
N LEU A 76 -20.63 -5.64 10.90
CA LEU A 76 -21.30 -5.04 12.06
C LEU A 76 -22.83 -5.00 11.94
N SER A 77 -23.38 -5.02 10.73
CA SER A 77 -24.83 -4.94 10.50
C SER A 77 -25.57 -6.28 10.64
N ASP A 78 -24.85 -7.40 10.53
CA ASP A 78 -25.42 -8.74 10.71
C ASP A 78 -25.72 -9.09 12.19
N ASP A 79 -25.28 -8.26 13.14
CA ASP A 79 -25.55 -8.42 14.58
C ASP A 79 -26.79 -7.62 15.09
N GLU A 80 -27.53 -6.92 14.21
CA GLU A 80 -28.80 -6.21 14.54
C GLU A 80 -30.09 -6.95 14.11
N GLU A 81 -30.12 -8.29 14.14
CA GLU A 81 -31.36 -9.08 14.15
C GLU A 81 -31.44 -10.01 15.38
N ILE A 82 -31.84 -9.47 16.54
CA ILE A 82 -32.50 -10.20 17.65
C ILE A 82 -33.64 -9.35 18.23
#